data_AF-B8LC78-F1
#
_entry.id   AF-B8LC78-F1
#
_cell.length_a   1.000
_cell.length_b   1.000
_cell.length_c   1.000
_cell.angle_alpha   90.00
_cell.angle_beta   90.00
_cell.angle_gamma   90.00
#
_symmetry.space_group_name_H-M   'P 1'
#
loop_
_entity.id
_entity.type
_entity.pdbx_description
1 polymer ?
#
loop_
_entity_poly.entity_id
_entity_poly.type
_entity_poly.pdbx_seq_one_letter_code
_entity_poly.pdbx_strand_id
1 'polypeptide(L)'
;MSQRLSSDPPLAGLKATLTLHGANNLLAKDRNMFGKKTSSDPYAKVYYNGELIGKTSVKKKTLSPKWNYKLKYTLGFNEGEMVRNSSPAVCVSGGSKHPSFVLVLFDHDVGSGDDFLGQVTIPIPFHGVDYQSFPLQTGSANSKYHGKKAKGEVQVSIDVTTMLLPDIVRGNIVSLKLPKNNSLLKVGLGWDVAANQRMPIDLDVSCVAVGICGKVLMNETVYFSNLKNPNGSIVHSGDEREGLRNLADGSDDKEQITMDLNRLPDSVAAYVLLVTVATPGIDFSQVTSARVRISNGFSGVALCCYRPAYEGENTALFVLRIARKSTNGRFGKGGGWSLGTIGDTDTTARDFGSLIPEIRGYCRDLLPDMDIDPNERIAVMNKGMTVRVKDYSPQRNVLPNVLAMGLAWDVTDGVNIDLDASAVCLNARLNVVDLVYFKSLHSADGAIHHSGDEREGDSVGDDEKIIVALNAVDPQIEHIVFVINSYSEQELDDIAKASCHLFDPQTRRDLATYTLTNNSALDKHTACLLADLYRDKTTREWMLRILSVPSQGKTARRCIGSISDYLRTVPPNVAATPPQHSQILNEMPVAVPVDADITFSPDEPEIIVEATPL
;
A
#
# COMPACT_ATOMS: atom_id res chain seq x y z
N MET A 1 27.73 -6.39 5.60
CA MET A 1 26.38 -6.92 5.79
C MET A 1 26.52 -8.18 6.62
N SER A 2 26.26 -8.11 7.94
CA SER A 2 26.31 -9.29 8.78
C SER A 2 25.22 -10.26 8.33
N GLN A 3 25.63 -11.47 7.94
CA GLN A 3 24.73 -12.59 7.77
C GLN A 3 23.88 -12.74 9.03
N ARG A 4 22.56 -12.82 8.85
CA ARG A 4 21.59 -13.28 9.86
C ARG A 4 22.18 -14.51 10.56
N LEU A 5 22.36 -14.46 11.87
CA LEU A 5 22.21 -15.66 12.68
C LEU A 5 20.71 -15.90 12.78
N SER A 6 20.23 -17.02 12.22
CA SER A 6 18.82 -17.42 12.14
C SER A 6 18.17 -17.72 13.51
N SER A 7 18.74 -17.25 14.62
CA SER A 7 18.40 -17.62 15.99
C SER A 7 17.76 -16.50 16.82
N ASP A 8 17.84 -15.23 16.38
CA ASP A 8 17.27 -14.13 17.16
C ASP A 8 15.77 -14.00 16.89
N PRO A 9 14.92 -13.95 17.92
CA PRO A 9 13.48 -13.87 17.75
C PRO A 9 13.09 -12.55 17.04
N PRO A 10 12.02 -12.57 16.24
CA PRO A 10 11.57 -11.40 15.50
C PRO A 10 11.16 -10.29 16.46
N LEU A 11 11.57 -9.06 16.12
CA LEU A 11 11.32 -7.87 16.93
C LEU A 11 9.91 -7.32 16.63
N ALA A 12 9.17 -6.91 17.65
CA ALA A 12 7.99 -6.06 17.50
C ALA A 12 8.38 -4.56 17.52
N GLY A 13 9.40 -4.24 18.30
CA GLY A 13 9.94 -2.90 18.54
C GLY A 13 10.83 -2.93 19.78
N LEU A 14 11.25 -1.76 20.26
CA LEU A 14 12.01 -1.63 21.50
C LEU A 14 11.33 -0.67 22.46
N LYS A 15 11.42 -0.94 23.75
CA LYS A 15 11.06 0.00 24.82
C LYS A 15 12.34 0.56 25.43
N ALA A 16 12.56 1.86 25.27
CA ALA A 16 13.68 2.57 25.87
C ALA A 16 13.21 3.37 27.10
N THR A 17 13.85 3.16 28.24
CA THR A 17 13.59 3.92 29.47
C THR A 17 14.77 4.83 29.75
N LEU A 18 14.64 6.11 29.42
CA LEU A 18 15.62 7.13 29.77
C LEU A 18 15.45 7.53 31.24
N THR A 19 16.50 7.38 32.03
CA THR A 19 16.60 7.98 33.36
C THR A 19 17.55 9.17 33.30
N LEU A 20 17.01 10.36 33.53
CA LEU A 20 17.77 11.60 33.68
C LEU A 20 18.04 11.85 35.16
N HIS A 21 19.23 11.44 35.61
CA HIS A 21 19.65 11.52 37.02
C HIS A 21 19.83 12.97 37.46
N GLY A 22 20.55 13.76 36.66
CA GLY A 22 20.88 15.14 37.00
C GLY A 22 21.77 15.80 35.96
N ALA A 23 22.31 16.96 36.31
CA ALA A 23 23.37 17.62 35.57
C ALA A 23 24.40 18.22 36.52
N ASN A 24 25.58 18.54 36.03
CA ASN A 24 26.65 19.17 36.81
C ASN A 24 27.29 20.34 36.07
N ASN A 25 27.76 21.33 36.85
CA ASN A 25 28.55 22.46 36.36
C ASN A 25 27.85 23.29 35.27
N LEU A 26 26.53 23.45 35.38
CA LEU A 26 25.72 24.23 34.45
C LEU A 26 26.15 25.72 34.42
N LEU A 27 25.76 26.42 33.35
CA LEU A 27 25.92 27.86 33.26
C LEU A 27 25.05 28.56 34.31
N ALA A 28 25.64 29.48 35.08
CA ALA A 28 24.88 30.38 35.94
C ALA A 28 24.24 31.50 35.12
N LYS A 29 22.94 31.69 35.29
CA LYS A 29 22.16 32.71 34.58
C LYS A 29 21.47 33.68 35.54
N ASP A 30 21.09 33.23 36.74
CA ASP A 30 20.54 34.06 37.82
C ASP A 30 21.58 34.88 38.55
N ARG A 31 21.23 36.14 38.86
CA ARG A 31 22.04 37.05 39.67
C ARG A 31 21.70 36.95 41.14
N ASN A 32 22.74 36.95 41.97
CA ASN A 32 22.61 37.12 43.41
C ASN A 32 22.37 38.60 43.82
N MET A 33 22.20 38.84 45.12
CA MET A 33 21.96 40.17 45.70
C MET A 33 23.06 41.21 45.37
N PHE A 34 24.25 40.76 44.94
CA PHE A 34 25.38 41.60 44.53
C PHE A 34 25.56 41.68 43.01
N GLY A 35 24.55 41.24 42.24
CA GLY A 35 24.52 41.32 40.78
C GLY A 35 25.38 40.28 40.05
N LYS A 36 26.06 39.38 40.75
CA LYS A 36 26.90 38.33 40.16
C LYS A 36 26.06 37.11 39.81
N LYS A 37 26.25 36.55 38.60
CA LYS A 37 25.59 35.30 38.19
C LYS A 37 26.20 34.12 38.95
N THR A 38 25.42 33.45 39.80
CA THR A 38 25.93 32.37 40.67
C THR A 38 25.10 31.09 40.65
N SER A 39 23.87 31.16 40.16
CA SER A 39 22.97 30.01 40.11
C SER A 39 22.12 30.04 38.84
N SER A 40 21.30 29.01 38.69
CA SER A 40 20.22 28.91 37.71
C SER A 40 19.08 28.13 38.39
N ASP A 41 17.89 28.19 37.82
CA ASP A 41 16.72 27.37 38.09
C ASP A 41 16.52 26.32 36.97
N PRO A 42 17.43 25.32 36.82
CA PRO A 42 17.45 24.45 35.65
C PRO A 42 16.28 23.47 35.57
N TYR A 43 15.83 23.23 34.34
CA TYR A 43 15.00 22.10 33.93
C TYR A 43 15.40 21.59 32.55
N ALA A 44 14.99 20.37 32.19
CA ALA A 44 15.29 19.76 30.90
C ALA A 44 14.02 19.42 30.13
N LYS A 45 14.07 19.55 28.81
CA LYS A 45 13.10 19.04 27.84
C LYS A 45 13.74 17.90 27.06
N VAL A 46 13.02 16.81 26.88
CA VAL A 46 13.46 15.63 26.12
C VAL A 46 12.66 15.58 24.82
N TYR A 47 13.38 15.48 23.70
CA TYR A 47 12.82 15.39 22.36
C TYR A 47 13.22 14.08 21.69
N TYR A 48 12.35 13.59 20.81
CA TYR A 48 12.63 12.50 19.87
C TYR A 48 12.02 12.85 18.52
N ASN A 49 12.78 12.69 17.42
CA ASN A 49 12.39 13.13 16.07
C ASN A 49 11.83 14.57 15.99
N GLY A 50 12.32 15.47 16.86
CA GLY A 50 11.88 16.87 16.93
C GLY A 50 10.62 17.13 17.76
N GLU A 51 9.91 16.09 18.20
CA GLU A 51 8.73 16.21 19.08
C GLU A 51 9.13 16.22 20.55
N LEU A 52 8.45 17.06 21.36
CA LEU A 52 8.66 17.12 22.81
C LEU A 52 7.96 15.94 23.48
N ILE A 53 8.73 15.01 24.06
CA ILE A 53 8.20 13.78 24.67
C ILE A 53 8.30 13.78 26.20
N GLY A 54 9.02 14.73 26.81
CA GLY A 54 9.15 14.80 28.26
C GLY A 54 9.72 16.13 28.76
N LYS A 55 9.44 16.46 30.03
CA LYS A 55 9.95 17.66 30.70
C LYS A 55 10.17 17.38 32.20
N THR A 56 11.31 17.79 32.74
CA THR A 56 11.60 17.66 34.18
C THR A 56 11.00 18.80 35.00
N SER A 57 10.98 18.62 36.32
CA SER A 57 10.70 19.70 37.26
C SER A 57 11.85 20.72 37.32
N VAL A 58 11.50 21.98 37.55
CA VAL A 58 12.46 23.06 37.79
C VAL A 58 13.13 22.85 39.16
N LYS A 59 14.46 22.94 39.20
CA LYS A 59 15.23 22.87 40.44
C LYS A 59 15.84 24.22 40.72
N LYS A 60 15.47 24.84 41.84
CA LYS A 60 15.84 26.23 42.11
C LYS A 60 17.29 26.38 42.58
N LYS A 61 17.93 27.47 42.15
CA LYS A 61 19.21 28.01 42.62
C LYS A 61 20.33 26.96 42.68
N THR A 62 20.50 26.19 41.62
CA THR A 62 21.52 25.14 41.53
C THR A 62 22.16 25.06 40.15
N LEU A 63 23.46 24.73 40.12
CA LEU A 63 24.19 24.39 38.89
C LEU A 63 24.41 22.87 38.76
N SER A 64 23.95 22.11 39.76
CA SER A 64 24.01 20.66 39.81
C SER A 64 22.65 20.07 40.21
N PRO A 65 21.60 20.22 39.36
CA PRO A 65 20.28 19.71 39.67
C PRO A 65 20.27 18.18 39.70
N LYS A 66 19.46 17.62 40.60
CA LYS A 66 19.09 16.20 40.59
C LYS A 66 17.60 16.08 40.27
N TRP A 67 17.27 15.38 39.19
CA TRP A 67 15.90 15.18 38.76
C TRP A 67 15.40 13.77 39.01
N ASN A 68 16.25 12.75 38.82
CA ASN A 68 15.86 11.34 38.82
C ASN A 68 14.60 11.07 37.97
N TYR A 69 14.48 11.78 36.85
CA TYR A 69 13.31 11.76 35.99
C TYR A 69 13.37 10.54 35.07
N LYS A 70 12.31 9.74 35.02
CA LYS A 70 12.20 8.58 34.14
C LYS A 70 11.21 8.85 33.00
N LEU A 71 11.60 8.49 31.79
CA LEU A 71 10.78 8.59 30.58
C LEU A 71 10.84 7.27 29.83
N LYS A 72 9.68 6.65 29.62
CA LYS A 72 9.53 5.46 28.77
C LYS A 72 9.17 5.94 27.36
N TYR A 73 9.86 5.42 26.35
CA TYR A 73 9.59 5.69 24.94
C TYR A 73 9.63 4.39 24.15
N THR A 74 8.73 4.24 23.18
CA THR A 74 8.63 3.04 22.36
C THR A 74 9.10 3.33 20.95
N LEU A 75 10.11 2.59 20.52
CA LEU A 75 10.62 2.57 19.15
C LEU A 75 9.85 1.52 18.35
N GLY A 76 9.42 1.87 17.16
CA GLY A 76 8.75 0.96 16.24
C GLY A 76 9.69 -0.14 15.74
N PHE A 77 9.16 -1.07 14.94
CA PHE A 77 9.91 -2.19 14.38
C PHE A 77 11.16 -1.72 13.61
N ASN A 78 10.98 -0.82 12.63
CA ASN A 78 12.09 -0.35 11.78
C ASN A 78 13.20 0.33 12.60
N GLU A 79 12.83 1.21 13.53
CA GLU A 79 13.78 1.89 14.41
C GLU A 79 14.50 0.90 15.34
N GLY A 80 13.77 -0.09 15.86
CA GLY A 80 14.33 -1.15 16.67
C GLY A 80 15.33 -2.03 15.91
N GLU A 81 15.04 -2.37 14.66
CA GLU A 81 15.98 -3.05 13.77
C GLU A 81 17.22 -2.20 13.48
N MET A 82 17.06 -0.89 13.28
CA MET A 82 18.20 0.01 13.12
C MET A 82 19.10 0.01 14.35
N VAL A 83 18.53 0.10 15.56
CA VAL A 83 19.27 0.03 16.83
C VAL A 83 19.96 -1.32 17.00
N ARG A 84 19.27 -2.43 16.70
CA ARG A 84 19.80 -3.79 16.81
C ARG A 84 20.98 -4.05 15.88
N ASN A 85 20.91 -3.53 14.65
CA ASN A 85 21.92 -3.75 13.61
C ASN A 85 23.06 -2.71 13.61
N SER A 86 22.99 -1.71 14.48
CA SER A 86 24.01 -0.65 14.53
C SER A 86 25.28 -1.10 15.26
N SER A 87 26.43 -0.79 14.67
CA SER A 87 27.73 -0.99 15.33
C SER A 87 27.88 -0.03 16.52
N PRO A 88 28.54 -0.44 17.63
CA PRO A 88 28.80 0.43 18.78
C PRO A 88 29.48 1.77 18.43
N ALA A 89 30.25 1.83 17.34
CA ALA A 89 30.95 3.04 16.88
C ALA A 89 30.03 4.10 16.23
N VAL A 90 28.89 3.69 15.65
CA VAL A 90 27.92 4.59 15.02
C VAL A 90 27.18 5.42 16.08
N CYS A 91 26.97 4.84 17.26
CA CYS A 91 26.35 5.51 18.41
C CYS A 91 27.13 6.75 18.87
N VAL A 92 28.46 6.75 18.74
CA VAL A 92 29.34 7.80 19.30
C VAL A 92 29.47 9.03 18.38
N SER A 93 29.22 8.90 17.08
CA SER A 93 29.46 9.96 16.08
C SER A 93 28.24 10.77 15.68
N GLY A 94 27.04 10.45 16.21
CA GLY A 94 25.83 11.24 15.95
C GLY A 94 25.44 11.33 14.48
N GLY A 95 25.77 10.31 13.67
CA GLY A 95 25.33 10.22 12.28
C GLY A 95 23.81 10.37 12.20
N SER A 96 23.36 11.20 11.25
CA SER A 96 22.03 11.83 11.18
C SER A 96 20.80 10.91 11.05
N LYS A 97 20.95 9.59 11.24
CA LYS A 97 19.89 8.59 11.09
C LYS A 97 19.72 7.60 12.26
N HIS A 98 20.58 7.59 13.27
CA HIS A 98 20.43 6.64 14.40
C HIS A 98 19.41 7.14 15.45
N PRO A 99 18.47 6.31 15.93
CA PRO A 99 17.54 6.68 17.01
C PRO A 99 18.27 7.26 18.23
N SER A 100 17.86 8.47 18.65
CA SER A 100 18.55 9.25 19.67
C SER A 100 17.57 10.17 20.41
N PHE A 101 17.77 10.34 21.72
CA PHE A 101 17.11 11.40 22.49
C PHE A 101 17.87 12.71 22.37
N VAL A 102 17.16 13.82 22.24
CA VAL A 102 17.76 15.17 22.30
C VAL A 102 17.29 15.84 23.58
N LEU A 103 18.22 16.14 24.48
CA LEU A 103 17.95 16.85 25.72
C LEU A 103 18.34 18.31 25.55
N VAL A 104 17.42 19.22 25.92
CA VAL A 104 17.65 20.66 25.90
C VAL A 104 17.37 21.22 27.28
N LEU A 105 18.37 21.87 27.88
CA LEU A 105 18.32 22.40 29.22
C LEU A 105 18.10 23.91 29.20
N PHE A 106 17.25 24.37 30.11
CA PHE A 106 16.84 25.76 30.25
C PHE A 106 16.91 26.19 31.70
N ASP A 107 17.13 27.47 31.90
CA ASP A 107 16.98 28.21 33.15
C ASP A 107 15.59 28.83 33.19
N HIS A 108 14.81 28.57 34.24
CA HIS A 108 13.46 29.09 34.34
C HIS A 108 13.43 30.50 34.92
N ASP A 109 12.91 31.46 34.15
CA ASP A 109 12.77 32.86 34.58
C ASP A 109 11.29 33.23 34.83
N VAL A 110 11.05 33.97 35.92
CA VAL A 110 9.71 34.50 36.21
C VAL A 110 9.51 35.83 35.48
N GLY A 111 8.64 35.86 34.47
CA GLY A 111 8.25 37.08 33.76
C GLY A 111 9.08 37.42 32.51
N SER A 112 10.02 36.55 32.12
CA SER A 112 10.74 36.59 30.83
C SER A 112 10.82 35.18 30.22
N GLY A 113 11.37 35.07 29.00
CA GLY A 113 11.59 33.77 28.36
C GLY A 113 12.75 33.01 29.00
N ASP A 114 12.62 31.69 29.12
CA ASP A 114 13.62 30.81 29.73
C ASP A 114 14.96 30.81 28.98
N ASP A 115 16.05 30.80 29.74
CA ASP A 115 17.41 31.01 29.26
C ASP A 115 18.07 29.68 28.86
N PHE A 116 18.61 29.56 27.65
CA PHE A 116 19.26 28.31 27.21
C PHE A 116 20.54 28.03 28.03
N LEU A 117 20.68 26.79 28.49
CA LEU A 117 21.83 26.30 29.25
C LEU A 117 22.74 25.33 28.46
N GLY A 118 22.17 24.60 27.50
CA GLY A 118 22.88 23.63 26.68
C GLY A 118 21.96 22.58 26.08
N GLN A 119 22.45 21.86 25.07
CA GLN A 119 21.78 20.68 24.54
C GLN A 119 22.74 19.50 24.40
N VAL A 120 22.20 18.29 24.31
CA VAL A 120 22.98 17.09 24.00
C VAL A 120 22.12 16.04 23.30
N THR A 121 22.74 15.31 22.38
CA THR A 121 22.12 14.18 21.69
C THR A 121 22.67 12.89 22.30
N ILE A 122 21.78 12.00 22.71
CA ILE A 122 22.13 10.74 23.36
C ILE A 122 21.61 9.58 22.48
N PRO A 123 22.50 8.78 21.87
CA PRO A 123 22.10 7.64 21.06
C PRO A 123 21.39 6.58 21.91
N ILE A 124 20.50 5.79 21.31
CA ILE A 124 19.83 4.66 21.96
C ILE A 124 20.44 3.34 21.47
N PRO A 125 21.53 2.83 22.08
CA PRO A 125 22.11 1.53 21.70
C PRO A 125 21.25 0.35 22.17
N PHE A 126 21.36 -0.79 21.49
CA PHE A 126 20.57 -2.00 21.81
C PHE A 126 20.80 -2.54 23.23
N HIS A 127 22.02 -2.40 23.76
CA HIS A 127 22.39 -2.83 25.12
C HIS A 127 22.07 -1.78 26.20
N GLY A 128 21.49 -0.64 25.82
CA GLY A 128 21.27 0.47 26.73
C GLY A 128 22.55 1.25 27.07
N VAL A 129 22.40 2.22 27.97
CA VAL A 129 23.47 3.08 28.44
C VAL A 129 23.50 2.98 29.96
N ASP A 130 24.58 2.44 30.51
CA ASP A 130 24.83 2.52 31.95
C ASP A 130 24.95 3.99 32.39
N TYR A 131 25.00 4.24 33.70
CA TYR A 131 25.17 5.60 34.22
C TYR A 131 26.37 6.30 33.56
N GLN A 132 26.10 7.33 32.76
CA GLN A 132 27.12 8.03 31.98
C GLN A 132 26.86 9.55 31.94
N SER A 133 27.94 10.33 32.00
CA SER A 133 27.93 11.78 31.80
C SER A 133 28.13 12.14 30.32
N PHE A 134 27.30 13.04 29.79
CA PHE A 134 27.42 13.59 28.44
C PHE A 134 27.60 15.12 28.48
N PRO A 135 28.63 15.67 27.83
CA PRO A 135 28.89 17.11 27.85
C PRO A 135 27.83 17.89 27.06
N LEU A 136 27.41 19.04 27.59
CA LEU A 136 26.48 19.94 26.91
C LEU A 136 27.16 20.73 25.79
N GLN A 137 26.40 20.96 24.73
CA GLN A 137 26.82 21.67 23.53
C GLN A 137 25.91 22.88 23.27
N THR A 138 26.42 23.85 22.50
CA THR A 138 25.69 25.07 22.10
C THR A 138 24.53 24.81 21.15
N GLY A 139 24.53 23.62 20.55
CA GLY A 139 23.63 23.21 19.47
C GLY A 139 24.10 23.66 18.09
N SER A 140 23.48 23.10 17.05
CA SER A 140 23.74 23.49 15.66
C SER A 140 23.17 24.87 15.38
N ALA A 141 23.85 25.69 14.58
CA ALA A 141 23.38 27.04 14.20
C ALA A 141 22.01 27.04 13.50
N ASN A 142 21.62 25.89 12.91
CA ASN A 142 20.35 25.70 12.22
C ASN A 142 19.26 25.07 13.13
N SER A 143 19.54 24.84 14.42
CA SER A 143 18.58 24.31 15.39
C SER A 143 17.69 25.43 15.95
N LYS A 144 16.41 25.12 16.22
CA LYS A 144 15.48 26.00 16.97
C LYS A 144 16.03 26.41 18.34
N TYR A 145 16.91 25.60 18.92
CA TYR A 145 17.55 25.83 20.21
C TYR A 145 19.06 25.92 20.03
N HIS A 146 19.56 27.13 19.74
CA HIS A 146 20.97 27.45 19.64
C HIS A 146 21.34 28.54 20.66
N GLY A 147 22.38 28.29 21.47
CA GLY A 147 22.91 29.24 22.44
C GLY A 147 24.35 29.63 22.14
N LYS A 148 24.75 30.86 22.50
CA LYS A 148 26.14 31.33 22.32
C LYS A 148 27.16 30.60 23.21
N LYS A 149 26.71 29.97 24.29
CA LYS A 149 27.52 29.24 25.27
C LYS A 149 26.71 28.06 25.81
N ALA A 150 27.39 26.94 26.02
CA ALA A 150 26.92 25.81 26.81
C ALA A 150 28.05 25.37 27.73
N LYS A 151 27.71 24.94 28.95
CA LYS A 151 28.68 24.42 29.92
C LYS A 151 28.00 23.43 30.83
N GLY A 152 28.73 22.40 31.21
CA GLY A 152 28.29 21.36 32.11
C GLY A 152 28.07 20.04 31.38
N GLU A 153 27.61 19.06 32.13
CA GLU A 153 27.31 17.72 31.66
C GLU A 153 25.99 17.24 32.23
N VAL A 154 25.31 16.38 31.49
CA VAL A 154 24.09 15.71 31.94
C VAL A 154 24.39 14.25 32.26
N GLN A 155 23.78 13.72 33.30
CA GLN A 155 23.98 12.36 33.78
C GLN A 155 22.74 11.53 33.46
N VAL A 156 22.89 10.49 32.64
CA VAL A 156 21.78 9.66 32.19
C VAL A 156 22.10 8.17 32.29
N SER A 157 21.05 7.35 32.28
CA SER A 157 21.11 5.94 31.90
C SER A 157 19.92 5.60 31.00
N ILE A 158 20.04 4.57 30.17
CA ILE A 158 18.98 4.11 29.26
C ILE A 158 18.87 2.60 29.39
N ASP A 159 17.72 2.12 29.86
CA ASP A 159 17.39 0.70 29.83
C ASP A 159 16.62 0.38 28.54
N VAL A 160 17.03 -0.63 27.79
CA VAL A 160 16.35 -1.07 26.56
C VAL A 160 15.79 -2.47 26.74
N THR A 161 14.50 -2.63 26.44
CA THR A 161 13.80 -3.91 26.50
C THR A 161 13.24 -4.27 25.13
N THR A 162 13.52 -5.49 24.69
CA THR A 162 12.99 -6.03 23.43
C THR A 162 11.52 -6.40 23.57
N MET A 163 10.69 -5.94 22.64
CA MET A 163 9.34 -6.47 22.44
C MET A 163 9.42 -7.56 21.37
N LEU A 164 8.96 -8.76 21.68
CA LEU A 164 8.95 -9.87 20.73
C LEU A 164 7.72 -9.80 19.84
N LEU A 165 7.88 -10.15 18.57
CA LEU A 165 6.79 -10.23 17.61
C LEU A 165 6.19 -11.63 17.62
N PRO A 166 4.95 -11.82 18.09
CA PRO A 166 4.33 -13.14 18.07
C PRO A 166 4.01 -13.57 16.63
N ASP A 167 4.19 -14.85 16.37
CA ASP A 167 3.75 -15.48 15.14
C ASP A 167 2.32 -16.01 15.31
N ILE A 168 1.47 -15.72 14.34
CA ILE A 168 0.15 -16.33 14.19
C ILE A 168 0.20 -17.34 13.04
N VAL A 169 -0.69 -18.33 13.07
CA VAL A 169 -0.80 -19.43 12.11
C VAL A 169 -2.13 -19.37 11.36
N ARG A 170 -2.27 -20.21 10.33
CA ARG A 170 -3.51 -20.36 9.54
C ARG A 170 -4.72 -20.62 10.46
N GLY A 171 -5.81 -19.90 10.23
CA GLY A 171 -7.05 -20.01 11.00
C GLY A 171 -7.09 -19.21 12.31
N ASN A 172 -6.03 -18.52 12.73
CA ASN A 172 -6.15 -17.64 13.89
C ASN A 172 -7.11 -16.48 13.61
N ILE A 173 -7.92 -16.12 14.61
CA ILE A 173 -8.77 -14.92 14.60
C ILE A 173 -8.37 -14.03 15.77
N VAL A 174 -7.98 -12.79 15.48
CA VAL A 174 -7.50 -11.80 16.42
C VAL A 174 -8.44 -10.60 16.44
N SER A 175 -8.96 -10.24 17.62
CA SER A 175 -9.74 -9.00 17.75
C SER A 175 -8.84 -7.77 17.70
N LEU A 176 -9.11 -6.85 16.77
CA LEU A 176 -8.37 -5.60 16.63
C LEU A 176 -8.92 -4.56 17.62
N LYS A 177 -8.32 -4.47 18.80
CA LYS A 177 -8.66 -3.48 19.84
C LYS A 177 -7.68 -2.31 19.80
N LEU A 178 -7.93 -1.37 18.89
CA LEU A 178 -7.11 -0.17 18.71
C LEU A 178 -7.45 0.94 19.75
N PRO A 179 -6.47 1.73 20.23
CA PRO A 179 -6.74 2.89 21.07
C PRO A 179 -7.65 3.92 20.38
N LYS A 180 -8.48 4.65 21.15
CA LYS A 180 -9.47 5.60 20.60
C LYS A 180 -8.89 6.65 19.64
N ASN A 181 -7.64 7.06 19.85
CA ASN A 181 -6.96 8.08 19.04
C ASN A 181 -5.97 7.48 18.03
N ASN A 182 -5.95 6.16 17.85
CA ASN A 182 -5.02 5.47 16.98
C ASN A 182 -5.71 4.28 16.31
N SER A 183 -6.39 4.55 15.20
CA SER A 183 -7.09 3.55 14.38
C SER A 183 -6.31 3.11 13.15
N LEU A 184 -5.05 3.55 13.01
CA LEU A 184 -4.24 3.28 11.83
C LEU A 184 -3.58 1.90 11.95
N LEU A 185 -4.01 0.97 11.10
CA LEU A 185 -3.46 -0.35 10.94
C LEU A 185 -2.57 -0.38 9.70
N LYS A 186 -1.38 -0.95 9.81
CA LYS A 186 -0.51 -1.21 8.66
C LYS A 186 -0.32 -2.72 8.50
N VAL A 187 -0.57 -3.20 7.29
CA VAL A 187 -0.34 -4.57 6.86
C VAL A 187 0.81 -4.56 5.87
N GLY A 188 1.99 -5.00 6.30
CA GLY A 188 3.17 -5.11 5.44
C GLY A 188 3.33 -6.53 4.93
N LEU A 189 3.51 -6.69 3.62
CA LEU A 189 3.80 -7.96 2.98
C LEU A 189 5.25 -7.98 2.56
N GLY A 190 5.94 -9.07 2.87
CA GLY A 190 7.34 -9.27 2.49
C GLY A 190 7.54 -10.66 1.92
N TRP A 191 8.38 -10.76 0.91
CA TRP A 191 8.77 -12.02 0.30
C TRP A 191 10.23 -12.03 -0.07
N ASP A 192 10.81 -13.23 -0.11
CA ASP A 192 12.16 -13.49 -0.56
C ASP A 192 12.12 -14.47 -1.74
N VAL A 193 12.90 -14.18 -2.78
CA VAL A 193 13.07 -15.04 -3.96
C VAL A 193 14.41 -15.77 -3.92
N ALA A 194 14.53 -16.86 -4.68
CA ALA A 194 15.77 -17.63 -4.71
C ALA A 194 16.97 -16.80 -5.24
N ALA A 195 18.14 -16.95 -4.64
CA ALA A 195 19.32 -16.14 -4.97
C ALA A 195 19.84 -16.30 -6.43
N ASN A 196 19.44 -17.37 -7.11
CA ASN A 196 19.80 -17.68 -8.50
C ASN A 196 18.74 -17.22 -9.53
N GLN A 197 17.72 -16.49 -9.08
CA GLN A 197 16.65 -15.93 -9.91
C GLN A 197 17.24 -15.01 -11.00
N ARG A 198 16.91 -15.29 -12.27
CA ARG A 198 17.38 -14.49 -13.43
C ARG A 198 16.43 -13.37 -13.84
N MET A 199 15.15 -13.45 -13.47
CA MET A 199 14.10 -12.50 -13.84
C MET A 199 13.38 -12.05 -12.55
N PRO A 200 13.05 -10.76 -12.39
CA PRO A 200 12.25 -10.29 -11.26
C PRO A 200 10.88 -10.99 -11.23
N ILE A 201 10.34 -11.19 -10.03
CA ILE A 201 8.96 -11.64 -9.82
C ILE A 201 8.16 -10.46 -9.29
N ASP A 202 7.11 -10.14 -10.03
CA ASP A 202 6.09 -9.19 -9.64
C ASP A 202 4.97 -9.91 -8.89
N LEU A 203 4.81 -9.57 -7.61
CA LEU A 203 3.75 -10.08 -6.72
C LEU A 203 2.84 -8.91 -6.36
N ASP A 204 1.62 -8.93 -6.87
CA ASP A 204 0.63 -7.90 -6.63
C ASP A 204 -0.12 -8.17 -5.32
N VAL A 205 -0.09 -7.23 -4.39
CA VAL A 205 -0.98 -7.24 -3.23
C VAL A 205 -2.31 -6.59 -3.60
N SER A 206 -3.41 -7.24 -3.20
CA SER A 206 -4.76 -6.70 -3.34
C SER A 206 -5.47 -6.74 -2.00
N CYS A 207 -6.21 -5.69 -1.68
CA CYS A 207 -7.09 -5.60 -0.52
C CYS A 207 -8.52 -5.34 -0.99
N VAL A 208 -9.30 -6.42 -1.08
CA VAL A 208 -10.58 -6.46 -1.76
C VAL A 208 -11.72 -6.25 -0.78
N ALA A 209 -12.53 -5.23 -1.02
CA ALA A 209 -13.66 -4.87 -0.17
C ALA A 209 -14.90 -5.70 -0.53
N VAL A 210 -15.42 -6.46 0.43
CA VAL A 210 -16.70 -7.17 0.31
C VAL A 210 -17.77 -6.38 1.07
N GLY A 211 -18.77 -5.92 0.33
CA GLY A 211 -19.88 -5.15 0.85
C GLY A 211 -20.81 -5.96 1.76
N ILE A 212 -21.64 -5.27 2.54
CA ILE A 212 -22.68 -5.88 3.38
C ILE A 212 -23.75 -6.62 2.57
N CYS A 213 -23.84 -6.38 1.26
CA CYS A 213 -24.67 -7.13 0.32
C CYS A 213 -23.97 -8.40 -0.23
N GLY A 214 -22.73 -8.67 0.19
CA GLY A 214 -21.94 -9.80 -0.27
C GLY A 214 -21.30 -9.61 -1.64
N LYS A 215 -21.39 -8.43 -2.27
CA LYS A 215 -20.72 -8.12 -3.54
C LYS A 215 -19.38 -7.44 -3.30
N VAL A 216 -18.44 -7.65 -4.22
CA VAL A 216 -17.17 -6.90 -4.22
C VAL A 216 -17.46 -5.45 -4.60
N LEU A 217 -16.92 -4.52 -3.81
CA LEU A 217 -17.00 -3.09 -4.04
C LEU A 217 -15.69 -2.63 -4.66
N MET A 218 -15.62 -2.57 -6.00
CA MET A 218 -14.39 -2.24 -6.73
C MET A 218 -13.84 -0.86 -6.38
N ASN A 219 -14.71 0.12 -6.16
CA ASN A 219 -14.31 1.47 -5.74
C ASN A 219 -13.65 1.49 -4.35
N GLU A 220 -14.04 0.59 -3.44
CA GLU A 220 -13.46 0.46 -2.10
C GLU A 220 -12.28 -0.52 -2.03
N THR A 221 -11.96 -1.18 -3.15
CA THR A 221 -10.86 -2.15 -3.27
C THR A 221 -9.58 -1.44 -3.69
N VAL A 222 -8.48 -1.67 -2.96
CA VAL A 222 -7.17 -1.12 -3.33
C VAL A 222 -6.22 -2.22 -3.83
N TYR A 223 -5.43 -1.88 -4.83
CA TYR A 223 -4.48 -2.75 -5.52
C TYR A 223 -3.54 -1.87 -6.37
N PHE A 224 -2.58 -2.45 -7.09
CA PHE A 224 -1.55 -1.74 -7.86
C PHE A 224 -2.08 -0.59 -8.75
N SER A 225 -3.28 -0.73 -9.33
CA SER A 225 -3.91 0.30 -10.19
C SER A 225 -4.93 1.20 -9.49
N ASN A 226 -5.34 0.87 -8.26
CA ASN A 226 -6.21 1.73 -7.45
C ASN A 226 -5.59 1.88 -6.06
N LEU A 227 -4.65 2.81 -5.92
CA LEU A 227 -3.84 2.91 -4.71
C LEU A 227 -4.60 3.45 -3.49
N LYS A 228 -5.81 3.98 -3.65
CA LYS A 228 -6.55 4.62 -2.57
C LYS A 228 -8.04 4.59 -2.85
N ASN A 229 -8.84 4.26 -1.84
CA ASN A 229 -10.29 4.33 -1.96
C ASN A 229 -10.81 5.79 -1.90
N PRO A 230 -12.08 6.06 -2.27
CA PRO A 230 -12.61 7.42 -2.39
C PRO A 230 -12.45 8.30 -1.15
N ASN A 231 -12.66 7.74 0.05
CA ASN A 231 -12.58 8.50 1.29
C ASN A 231 -11.16 8.52 1.91
N GLY A 232 -10.21 7.82 1.29
CA GLY A 232 -8.82 7.72 1.71
C GLY A 232 -8.56 7.01 3.03
N SER A 233 -9.48 6.16 3.47
CA SER A 233 -9.31 5.35 4.67
C SER A 233 -8.42 4.14 4.44
N ILE A 234 -8.24 3.71 3.19
CA ILE A 234 -7.31 2.65 2.82
C ILE A 234 -6.36 3.13 1.71
N VAL A 235 -5.08 2.84 1.87
CA VAL A 235 -4.00 3.27 0.98
C VAL A 235 -3.03 2.11 0.73
N HIS A 236 -2.72 1.88 -0.54
CA HIS A 236 -1.67 0.98 -1.03
C HIS A 236 -0.35 1.76 -1.17
N SER A 237 0.78 1.11 -0.89
CA SER A 237 2.11 1.73 -1.00
C SER A 237 2.60 2.00 -2.44
N GLY A 238 1.83 1.60 -3.45
CA GLY A 238 2.34 1.40 -4.81
C GLY A 238 2.79 -0.05 -5.07
N ASP A 239 3.17 -0.29 -6.32
CA ASP A 239 3.51 -1.57 -6.96
C ASP A 239 5.04 -1.79 -6.96
N GLU A 240 5.51 -2.90 -6.38
CA GLU A 240 6.94 -3.30 -6.32
C GLU A 240 7.24 -4.48 -7.27
N ARG A 241 7.48 -4.14 -8.54
CA ARG A 241 7.68 -5.10 -9.64
C ARG A 241 8.97 -5.92 -9.60
N GLU A 242 9.97 -5.46 -8.86
CA GLU A 242 11.31 -6.06 -8.86
C GLU A 242 11.55 -6.96 -7.64
N GLY A 243 10.77 -6.79 -6.57
CA GLY A 243 10.98 -7.47 -5.28
C GLY A 243 12.29 -7.09 -4.58
N LEU A 244 13.03 -6.11 -5.08
CA LEU A 244 14.39 -5.79 -4.65
C LEU A 244 14.45 -4.55 -3.76
N ARG A 245 13.45 -3.67 -3.83
CA ARG A 245 13.49 -2.40 -3.11
C ARG A 245 12.96 -2.58 -1.69
N ASN A 246 13.46 -1.73 -0.80
CA ASN A 246 12.84 -1.46 0.47
C ASN A 246 11.93 -0.24 0.29
N LEU A 247 10.85 -0.17 1.06
CA LEU A 247 9.96 0.97 1.01
C LEU A 247 10.63 2.24 1.53
N ALA A 248 10.10 3.41 1.16
CA ALA A 248 10.64 4.71 1.54
C ALA A 248 10.68 4.93 3.07
N ASP A 249 9.84 4.20 3.83
CA ASP A 249 9.82 4.20 5.30
C ASP A 249 10.92 3.34 5.94
N GLY A 250 11.82 2.78 5.11
CA GLY A 250 12.91 1.92 5.54
C GLY A 250 12.50 0.50 5.91
N SER A 251 11.24 0.11 5.70
CA SER A 251 10.76 -1.25 5.95
C SER A 251 11.39 -2.26 5.00
N ASP A 252 11.58 -3.48 5.50
CA ASP A 252 11.92 -4.67 4.71
C ASP A 252 10.69 -5.34 4.06
N ASP A 253 9.50 -4.79 4.31
CA ASP A 253 8.27 -5.15 3.59
C ASP A 253 8.33 -4.56 2.16
N LYS A 254 7.80 -5.32 1.20
CA LYS A 254 7.83 -4.99 -0.23
C LYS A 254 6.62 -4.17 -0.64
N GLU A 255 5.46 -4.52 -0.10
CA GLU A 255 4.23 -3.76 -0.28
C GLU A 255 3.50 -3.61 1.06
N GLN A 256 2.75 -2.51 1.20
CA GLN A 256 2.01 -2.19 2.42
C GLN A 256 0.59 -1.70 2.09
N ILE A 257 -0.37 -2.19 2.87
CA ILE A 257 -1.72 -1.64 2.96
C ILE A 257 -1.87 -0.92 4.29
N THR A 258 -2.22 0.36 4.25
CA THR A 258 -2.51 1.17 5.43
C THR A 258 -4.01 1.44 5.50
N MET A 259 -4.63 1.19 6.65
CA MET A 259 -6.08 1.29 6.86
C MET A 259 -6.40 2.05 8.15
N ASP A 260 -7.21 3.10 8.05
CA ASP A 260 -7.82 3.77 9.22
C ASP A 260 -9.16 3.11 9.54
N LEU A 261 -9.17 2.22 10.53
CA LEU A 261 -10.33 1.39 10.88
C LEU A 261 -11.57 2.20 11.30
N ASN A 262 -11.40 3.47 11.72
CA ASN A 262 -12.52 4.34 12.10
C ASN A 262 -13.16 5.07 10.90
N ARG A 263 -12.44 5.13 9.77
CA ARG A 263 -12.90 5.80 8.54
C ARG A 263 -13.33 4.82 7.45
N LEU A 264 -13.20 3.51 7.67
CA LEU A 264 -13.64 2.50 6.71
C LEU A 264 -15.16 2.63 6.43
N PRO A 265 -15.60 2.61 5.17
CA PRO A 265 -17.01 2.76 4.80
C PRO A 265 -17.93 1.73 5.47
N ASP A 266 -19.12 2.17 5.86
CA ASP A 266 -20.13 1.31 6.50
C ASP A 266 -20.80 0.31 5.56
N SER A 267 -20.68 0.54 4.25
CA SER A 267 -21.12 -0.40 3.22
C SER A 267 -20.24 -1.65 3.16
N VAL A 268 -19.08 -1.69 3.82
CA VAL A 268 -18.11 -2.79 3.78
C VAL A 268 -18.23 -3.70 5.00
N ALA A 269 -18.43 -4.99 4.76
CA ALA A 269 -18.45 -6.03 5.79
C ALA A 269 -17.06 -6.57 6.09
N ALA A 270 -16.23 -6.76 5.07
CA ALA A 270 -14.88 -7.30 5.23
C ALA A 270 -13.93 -6.80 4.12
N TYR A 271 -12.64 -6.83 4.43
CA TYR A 271 -11.55 -6.71 3.46
C TYR A 271 -10.80 -8.04 3.41
N VAL A 272 -10.64 -8.61 2.22
CA VAL A 272 -9.84 -9.83 2.00
C VAL A 272 -8.56 -9.45 1.29
N LEU A 273 -7.43 -9.81 1.90
CA LEU A 273 -6.11 -9.53 1.37
C LEU A 273 -5.51 -10.80 0.79
N LEU A 274 -5.01 -10.67 -0.43
CA LEU A 274 -4.43 -11.75 -1.22
C LEU A 274 -3.26 -11.22 -2.04
N VAL A 275 -2.41 -12.15 -2.48
CA VAL A 275 -1.26 -11.89 -3.33
C VAL A 275 -1.40 -12.71 -4.60
N THR A 276 -1.16 -12.09 -5.76
CA THR A 276 -1.19 -12.75 -7.07
C THR A 276 0.14 -12.57 -7.80
N VAL A 277 0.60 -13.60 -8.51
CA VAL A 277 1.81 -13.53 -9.33
C VAL A 277 1.47 -12.88 -10.68
N ALA A 278 1.78 -11.60 -10.82
CA ALA A 278 1.49 -10.83 -12.03
C ALA A 278 2.39 -11.22 -13.21
N THR A 279 3.62 -11.68 -12.92
CA THR A 279 4.58 -12.06 -13.96
C THR A 279 4.12 -13.31 -14.73
N PRO A 280 3.86 -13.23 -16.04
CA PRO A 280 3.37 -14.36 -16.83
C PRO A 280 4.33 -15.55 -16.81
N GLY A 281 3.79 -16.76 -16.66
CA GLY A 281 4.57 -18.00 -16.68
C GLY A 281 5.46 -18.25 -15.47
N ILE A 282 5.40 -17.39 -14.45
CA ILE A 282 6.07 -17.55 -13.16
C ILE A 282 5.04 -17.95 -12.09
N ASP A 283 5.45 -18.55 -10.99
CA ASP A 283 4.59 -18.99 -9.90
C ASP A 283 5.32 -18.93 -8.54
N PHE A 284 4.61 -19.25 -7.46
CA PHE A 284 5.10 -19.21 -6.09
C PHE A 284 6.21 -20.23 -5.79
N SER A 285 6.50 -21.21 -6.65
CA SER A 285 7.62 -22.13 -6.46
C SER A 285 8.99 -21.43 -6.44
N GLN A 286 9.06 -20.21 -7.01
CA GLN A 286 10.26 -19.37 -7.01
C GLN A 286 10.36 -18.43 -5.80
N VAL A 287 9.28 -18.33 -5.01
CA VAL A 287 9.21 -17.51 -3.80
C VAL A 287 9.59 -18.37 -2.59
N THR A 288 10.78 -18.15 -2.04
CA THR A 288 11.35 -18.96 -0.95
C THR A 288 10.74 -18.69 0.41
N SER A 289 10.25 -17.47 0.64
CA SER A 289 9.51 -17.14 1.86
C SER A 289 8.51 -16.02 1.58
N ALA A 290 7.37 -16.05 2.27
CA ALA A 290 6.43 -14.95 2.33
C ALA A 290 6.01 -14.72 3.78
N ARG A 291 5.74 -13.47 4.13
CA ARG A 291 5.25 -13.07 5.44
C ARG A 291 4.29 -11.90 5.32
N VAL A 292 3.40 -11.81 6.28
CA VAL A 292 2.58 -10.62 6.50
C VAL A 292 2.71 -10.15 7.93
N ARG A 293 3.12 -8.89 8.08
CA ARG A 293 3.35 -8.22 9.35
C ARG A 293 2.22 -7.24 9.60
N ILE A 294 1.59 -7.37 10.76
CA ILE A 294 0.57 -6.44 11.23
C ILE A 294 1.24 -5.49 12.22
N SER A 295 1.07 -4.19 12.01
CA SER A 295 1.69 -3.17 12.84
C SER A 295 0.75 -1.99 13.09
N ASN A 296 1.04 -1.27 14.15
CA ASN A 296 0.41 0.01 14.43
C ASN A 296 0.97 1.07 13.47
N GLY A 297 0.10 1.67 12.66
CA GLY A 297 0.50 2.63 11.64
C GLY A 297 1.06 3.95 12.20
N PHE A 298 0.80 4.28 13.47
CA PHE A 298 1.33 5.48 14.12
C PHE A 298 2.66 5.22 14.83
N SER A 299 2.72 4.23 15.72
CA SER A 299 3.92 3.94 16.51
C SER A 299 4.96 3.09 15.77
N GLY A 300 4.58 2.46 14.66
CA GLY A 300 5.43 1.53 13.92
C GLY A 300 5.70 0.21 14.66
N VAL A 301 5.11 -0.01 15.83
CA VAL A 301 5.25 -1.25 16.59
C VAL A 301 4.53 -2.38 15.85
N ALA A 302 5.27 -3.45 15.54
CA ALA A 302 4.69 -4.66 14.98
C ALA A 302 4.01 -5.48 16.07
N LEU A 303 2.93 -6.16 15.71
CA LEU A 303 1.98 -6.73 16.66
C LEU A 303 1.83 -8.22 16.48
N CYS A 304 1.82 -8.67 15.23
CA CYS A 304 1.97 -10.09 14.90
C CYS A 304 2.53 -10.26 13.49
N CYS A 305 3.05 -11.44 13.24
CA CYS A 305 3.49 -11.87 11.91
C CYS A 305 2.77 -13.18 11.55
N TYR A 306 2.29 -13.28 10.32
CA TYR A 306 1.83 -14.52 9.73
C TYR A 306 2.81 -14.96 8.64
N ARG A 307 3.25 -16.22 8.68
CA ARG A 307 4.04 -16.84 7.60
C ARG A 307 3.19 -17.94 6.97
N PRO A 308 2.49 -17.67 5.87
CA PRO A 308 1.68 -18.68 5.19
C PRO A 308 2.57 -19.82 4.68
N ALA A 309 2.10 -21.05 4.86
CA ALA A 309 2.69 -22.22 4.23
C ALA A 309 2.07 -22.39 2.84
N TYR A 310 2.90 -22.59 1.83
CA TYR A 310 2.50 -22.83 0.45
C TYR A 310 3.54 -23.73 -0.21
N GLU A 311 3.11 -24.57 -1.15
CA GLU A 311 3.97 -25.47 -1.91
C GLU A 311 3.44 -25.62 -3.33
N GLY A 312 4.33 -25.82 -4.30
CA GLY A 312 3.98 -26.08 -5.69
C GLY A 312 3.78 -24.83 -6.54
N GLU A 313 3.23 -25.04 -7.74
CA GLU A 313 3.09 -24.05 -8.82
C GLU A 313 1.84 -23.18 -8.63
N ASN A 314 1.67 -22.59 -7.44
CA ASN A 314 0.54 -21.70 -7.17
C ASN A 314 0.78 -20.32 -7.79
N THR A 315 -0.28 -19.63 -8.18
CA THR A 315 -0.22 -18.27 -8.75
C THR A 315 -0.98 -17.24 -7.91
N ALA A 316 -1.75 -17.69 -6.91
CA ALA A 316 -2.35 -16.81 -5.91
C ALA A 316 -2.27 -17.39 -4.50
N LEU A 317 -2.28 -16.50 -3.50
CA LEU A 317 -2.27 -16.82 -2.08
C LEU A 317 -3.23 -15.89 -1.33
N PHE A 318 -4.28 -16.45 -0.74
CA PHE A 318 -5.17 -15.75 0.19
C PHE A 318 -4.50 -15.64 1.54
N VAL A 319 -4.28 -14.41 2.02
CA VAL A 319 -3.47 -14.20 3.22
C VAL A 319 -4.37 -14.04 4.44
N LEU A 320 -5.23 -13.02 4.43
CA LEU A 320 -5.96 -12.60 5.61
C LEU A 320 -7.28 -11.91 5.29
N ARG A 321 -8.17 -11.89 6.27
CA ARG A 321 -9.45 -11.19 6.22
C ARG A 321 -9.55 -10.24 7.41
N ILE A 322 -9.85 -8.97 7.15
CA ILE A 322 -10.20 -7.98 8.18
C ILE A 322 -11.71 -7.78 8.13
N ALA A 323 -12.41 -8.33 9.11
CA ALA A 323 -13.86 -8.37 9.17
C ALA A 323 -14.42 -7.40 10.21
N ARG A 324 -15.49 -6.68 9.85
CA ARG A 324 -16.27 -5.87 10.77
C ARG A 324 -17.13 -6.80 11.62
N LYS A 325 -17.13 -6.60 12.94
CA LYS A 325 -18.01 -7.36 13.83
C LYS A 325 -19.47 -6.99 13.59
N SER A 326 -20.29 -8.00 13.37
CA SER A 326 -21.74 -7.88 13.28
C SER A 326 -22.38 -7.98 14.67
N THR A 327 -23.43 -7.21 14.93
CA THR A 327 -24.26 -7.32 16.14
C THR A 327 -25.67 -7.69 15.71
N ASN A 328 -26.19 -8.85 16.16
CA ASN A 328 -27.50 -9.36 15.77
C ASN A 328 -27.72 -9.41 14.24
N GLY A 329 -26.68 -9.81 13.49
CA GLY A 329 -26.75 -9.91 12.02
C GLY A 329 -26.69 -8.56 11.30
N ARG A 330 -26.43 -7.45 11.99
CA ARG A 330 -26.29 -6.12 11.39
C ARG A 330 -24.89 -5.57 11.58
N PHE A 331 -24.33 -5.05 10.49
CA PHE A 331 -23.09 -4.28 10.51
C PHE A 331 -23.42 -2.83 10.87
N GLY A 332 -22.79 -2.31 11.91
CA GLY A 332 -23.04 -0.95 12.42
C GLY A 332 -21.79 -0.07 12.42
N LYS A 333 -22.00 1.24 12.53
CA LYS A 333 -20.93 2.20 12.85
C LYS A 333 -20.33 1.87 14.22
N GLY A 334 -19.00 1.84 14.30
CA GLY A 334 -18.28 1.58 15.55
C GLY A 334 -18.26 0.12 15.99
N GLY A 335 -18.70 -0.83 15.14
CA GLY A 335 -18.44 -2.25 15.35
C GLY A 335 -16.93 -2.50 15.35
N GLY A 336 -16.42 -3.23 16.34
CA GLY A 336 -15.00 -3.59 16.39
C GLY A 336 -14.58 -4.41 15.18
N TRP A 337 -13.28 -4.51 14.92
CA TRP A 337 -12.74 -5.29 13.81
C TRP A 337 -12.06 -6.57 14.32
N SER A 338 -11.95 -7.57 13.44
CA SER A 338 -11.16 -8.77 13.68
C SER A 338 -10.34 -9.12 12.45
N LEU A 339 -9.11 -9.57 12.67
CA LEU A 339 -8.25 -10.15 11.65
C LEU A 339 -8.35 -11.67 11.71
N GLY A 340 -8.49 -12.33 10.56
CA GLY A 340 -8.42 -13.78 10.42
C GLY A 340 -7.36 -14.17 9.38
N THR A 341 -6.61 -15.25 9.61
CA THR A 341 -5.61 -15.76 8.64
C THR A 341 -6.17 -16.89 7.78
N ILE A 342 -5.89 -16.86 6.47
CA ILE A 342 -6.47 -17.79 5.48
C ILE A 342 -5.44 -18.82 5.02
N GLY A 343 -4.39 -18.43 4.29
CA GLY A 343 -3.31 -19.33 3.86
C GLY A 343 -3.68 -20.34 2.78
N ASP A 344 -4.74 -20.11 2.02
CA ASP A 344 -5.14 -20.97 0.90
C ASP A 344 -4.57 -20.45 -0.42
N THR A 345 -4.37 -21.32 -1.40
CA THR A 345 -3.75 -20.98 -2.69
C THR A 345 -4.66 -21.29 -3.89
N ASP A 346 -4.35 -20.66 -5.03
CA ASP A 346 -4.89 -21.01 -6.34
C ASP A 346 -3.73 -21.18 -7.35
N THR A 347 -3.90 -22.01 -8.38
CA THR A 347 -2.87 -22.35 -9.36
C THR A 347 -3.00 -21.63 -10.69
N THR A 348 -4.13 -20.97 -10.96
CA THR A 348 -4.44 -20.36 -12.26
C THR A 348 -4.57 -18.83 -12.22
N ALA A 349 -5.07 -18.29 -11.11
CA ALA A 349 -5.37 -16.88 -10.97
C ALA A 349 -4.13 -15.98 -10.98
N ARG A 350 -4.22 -14.90 -11.76
CA ARG A 350 -3.15 -13.91 -11.96
C ARG A 350 -3.51 -12.52 -11.46
N ASP A 351 -4.76 -12.35 -11.05
CA ASP A 351 -5.33 -11.10 -10.56
C ASP A 351 -6.48 -11.41 -9.60
N PHE A 352 -6.79 -10.48 -8.70
CA PHE A 352 -7.83 -10.71 -7.70
C PHE A 352 -9.24 -10.77 -8.30
N GLY A 353 -9.47 -10.11 -9.44
CA GLY A 353 -10.79 -10.07 -10.10
C GLY A 353 -11.19 -11.45 -10.62
N SER A 354 -10.20 -12.23 -11.06
CA SER A 354 -10.39 -13.64 -11.39
C SER A 354 -10.78 -14.48 -10.18
N LEU A 355 -10.56 -14.04 -8.94
CA LEU A 355 -10.83 -14.76 -7.68
C LEU A 355 -12.04 -14.22 -6.90
N ILE A 356 -12.83 -13.32 -7.49
CA ILE A 356 -14.02 -12.74 -6.84
C ILE A 356 -14.92 -13.80 -6.16
N PRO A 357 -15.25 -14.94 -6.78
CA PRO A 357 -16.11 -15.93 -6.15
C PRO A 357 -15.48 -16.53 -4.89
N GLU A 358 -14.19 -16.88 -4.93
CA GLU A 358 -13.42 -17.43 -3.82
C GLU A 358 -13.28 -16.41 -2.66
N ILE A 359 -13.01 -15.14 -2.99
CA ILE A 359 -12.97 -14.01 -2.04
C ILE A 359 -14.29 -13.90 -1.26
N ARG A 360 -15.42 -13.99 -1.99
CA ARG A 360 -16.75 -13.99 -1.39
C ARG A 360 -16.98 -15.22 -0.52
N GLY A 361 -16.45 -16.38 -0.91
CA GLY A 361 -16.51 -17.62 -0.11
C GLY A 361 -15.98 -17.44 1.32
N TYR A 362 -14.83 -16.77 1.47
CA TYR A 362 -14.26 -16.45 2.78
C TYR A 362 -15.08 -15.48 3.63
N CYS A 363 -16.22 -14.98 3.15
CA CYS A 363 -17.12 -14.10 3.88
C CYS A 363 -18.48 -14.75 4.22
N ARG A 364 -18.69 -16.04 3.95
CA ARG A 364 -19.96 -16.75 4.20
C ARG A 364 -20.39 -16.78 5.66
N ASP A 365 -19.44 -16.90 6.58
CA ASP A 365 -19.69 -16.83 8.03
C ASP A 365 -20.19 -15.44 8.47
N LEU A 366 -19.87 -14.39 7.71
CA LEU A 366 -20.38 -13.03 7.94
C LEU A 366 -21.72 -12.77 7.24
N LEU A 367 -21.91 -13.41 6.08
CA LEU A 367 -23.02 -13.19 5.14
C LEU A 367 -23.56 -14.55 4.64
N PRO A 368 -24.33 -15.28 5.47
CA PRO A 368 -24.69 -16.68 5.19
C PRO A 368 -25.66 -16.85 4.01
N ASP A 369 -26.48 -15.83 3.72
CA ASP A 369 -27.49 -15.87 2.64
C ASP A 369 -26.93 -15.44 1.27
N MET A 370 -25.61 -15.30 1.16
CA MET A 370 -24.96 -14.82 -0.05
C MET A 370 -24.94 -15.88 -1.16
N ASP A 371 -25.52 -15.54 -2.31
CA ASP A 371 -25.42 -16.35 -3.52
C ASP A 371 -24.12 -16.06 -4.30
N ILE A 372 -23.31 -17.10 -4.52
CA ILE A 372 -22.00 -16.99 -5.19
C ILE A 372 -22.05 -17.66 -6.55
N ASP A 373 -22.10 -16.84 -7.60
CA ASP A 373 -21.95 -17.26 -8.99
C ASP A 373 -20.45 -17.57 -9.26
N PRO A 374 -20.06 -18.82 -9.56
CA PRO A 374 -18.68 -19.19 -9.87
C PRO A 374 -18.13 -18.54 -11.15
N ASN A 375 -18.98 -17.88 -11.94
CA ASN A 375 -18.63 -17.16 -13.17
C ASN A 375 -18.58 -15.64 -12.98
N GLU A 376 -18.87 -15.12 -11.79
CA GLU A 376 -18.67 -13.69 -11.49
C GLU A 376 -17.18 -13.40 -11.34
N ARG A 377 -16.49 -13.27 -12.47
CA ARG A 377 -15.04 -13.05 -12.55
C ARG A 377 -14.77 -11.91 -13.52
N ILE A 378 -13.79 -11.09 -13.19
CA ILE A 378 -13.38 -9.94 -14.02
C ILE A 378 -11.88 -10.01 -14.17
N ALA A 379 -11.36 -9.94 -15.40
CA ALA A 379 -9.92 -9.86 -15.60
C ALA A 379 -9.43 -8.45 -15.23
N VAL A 380 -8.76 -8.30 -14.09
CA VAL A 380 -8.13 -7.02 -13.74
C VAL A 380 -6.78 -6.96 -14.44
N MET A 381 -6.73 -6.20 -15.54
CA MET A 381 -5.66 -6.30 -16.52
C MET A 381 -4.43 -5.43 -16.19
N ASN A 382 -3.27 -5.91 -16.63
CA ASN A 382 -1.97 -5.24 -16.59
C ASN A 382 -1.43 -5.09 -18.02
N LYS A 383 -0.43 -4.21 -18.20
CA LYS A 383 0.23 -4.04 -19.50
C LYS A 383 0.77 -5.38 -20.01
N GLY A 384 0.43 -5.73 -21.24
CA GLY A 384 0.89 -6.96 -21.89
C GLY A 384 0.12 -8.21 -21.47
N MET A 385 -0.85 -8.14 -20.55
CA MET A 385 -1.68 -9.29 -20.21
C MET A 385 -2.61 -9.64 -21.36
N THR A 386 -2.79 -10.95 -21.57
CA THR A 386 -3.68 -11.53 -22.57
C THR A 386 -4.69 -12.41 -21.85
N VAL A 387 -5.97 -12.34 -22.24
CA VAL A 387 -7.02 -13.26 -21.77
C VAL A 387 -7.83 -13.75 -22.96
N ARG A 388 -8.45 -14.92 -22.82
CA ARG A 388 -9.46 -15.38 -23.76
C ARG A 388 -10.83 -14.83 -23.32
N VAL A 389 -11.54 -14.19 -24.23
CA VAL A 389 -12.81 -13.50 -23.93
C VAL A 389 -13.85 -14.43 -23.30
N LYS A 390 -14.04 -15.62 -23.85
CA LYS A 390 -15.06 -16.59 -23.38
C LYS A 390 -14.77 -17.16 -21.98
N ASP A 391 -13.57 -16.96 -21.44
CA ASP A 391 -13.22 -17.49 -20.12
C ASP A 391 -13.77 -16.59 -19.01
N TYR A 392 -14.09 -15.33 -19.33
CA TYR A 392 -14.69 -14.32 -18.44
C TYR A 392 -16.13 -13.96 -18.79
N SER A 393 -16.73 -14.60 -19.79
CA SER A 393 -18.11 -14.34 -20.19
C SER A 393 -19.11 -14.76 -19.10
N PRO A 394 -20.31 -14.12 -19.05
CA PRO A 394 -21.34 -14.45 -18.04
C PRO A 394 -21.70 -15.94 -18.00
N GLN A 395 -21.71 -16.59 -19.17
CA GLN A 395 -21.74 -18.04 -19.28
C GLN A 395 -20.35 -18.53 -19.68
N ARG A 396 -19.68 -19.25 -18.78
CA ARG A 396 -18.31 -19.71 -18.97
C ARG A 396 -18.17 -20.54 -20.24
N ASN A 397 -17.06 -20.31 -20.96
CA ASN A 397 -16.71 -20.96 -22.23
C ASN A 397 -17.68 -20.68 -23.38
N VAL A 398 -18.62 -19.76 -23.22
CA VAL A 398 -19.54 -19.33 -24.27
C VAL A 398 -19.17 -17.92 -24.70
N LEU A 399 -18.71 -17.78 -25.93
CA LEU A 399 -18.38 -16.48 -26.49
C LEU A 399 -19.66 -15.63 -26.60
N PRO A 400 -19.68 -14.41 -26.05
CA PRO A 400 -20.80 -13.49 -26.26
C PRO A 400 -20.88 -13.06 -27.73
N ASN A 401 -22.09 -12.89 -28.25
CA ASN A 401 -22.27 -12.42 -29.65
C ASN A 401 -21.83 -10.96 -29.82
N VAL A 402 -21.94 -10.16 -28.76
CA VAL A 402 -21.67 -8.73 -28.76
C VAL A 402 -20.84 -8.39 -27.52
N LEU A 403 -19.88 -7.49 -27.69
CA LEU A 403 -19.10 -6.88 -26.62
C LEU A 403 -19.10 -5.37 -26.79
N ALA A 404 -18.78 -4.66 -25.73
CA ALA A 404 -18.50 -3.23 -25.78
C ALA A 404 -17.18 -2.93 -25.09
N MET A 405 -16.37 -2.08 -25.72
CA MET A 405 -15.23 -1.40 -25.07
C MET A 405 -15.73 -0.04 -24.59
N GLY A 406 -15.70 0.18 -23.28
CA GLY A 406 -15.99 1.49 -22.67
C GLY A 406 -14.69 2.20 -22.27
N LEU A 407 -14.66 3.51 -22.44
CA LEU A 407 -13.62 4.42 -21.98
C LEU A 407 -14.27 5.44 -21.04
N ALA A 408 -13.66 5.66 -19.88
CA ALA A 408 -14.08 6.66 -18.90
C ALA A 408 -12.88 7.50 -18.45
N TRP A 409 -13.04 8.82 -18.37
CA TRP A 409 -12.03 9.72 -17.84
C TRP A 409 -12.61 10.91 -17.08
N ASP A 410 -11.89 11.39 -16.07
CA ASP A 410 -12.28 12.56 -15.28
C ASP A 410 -11.67 13.85 -15.86
N VAL A 411 -12.36 14.98 -15.71
CA VAL A 411 -11.80 16.33 -15.91
C VAL A 411 -10.64 16.60 -14.95
N THR A 412 -9.51 17.10 -15.47
CA THR A 412 -8.32 17.43 -14.67
C THR A 412 -8.19 18.92 -14.43
N ASP A 413 -8.12 19.34 -13.18
CA ASP A 413 -7.79 20.73 -12.78
C ASP A 413 -8.61 21.82 -13.49
N GLY A 414 -9.85 21.51 -13.91
CA GLY A 414 -10.73 22.42 -14.64
C GLY A 414 -10.36 22.60 -16.13
N VAL A 415 -9.40 21.83 -16.65
CA VAL A 415 -9.09 21.73 -18.06
C VAL A 415 -9.84 20.55 -18.66
N ASN A 416 -10.66 20.85 -19.65
CA ASN A 416 -11.35 19.81 -20.40
C ASN A 416 -10.41 19.18 -21.43
N ILE A 417 -10.24 17.86 -21.37
CA ILE A 417 -9.41 17.07 -22.29
C ILE A 417 -10.34 16.18 -23.10
N ASP A 418 -10.33 16.40 -24.41
CA ASP A 418 -11.13 15.68 -25.40
C ASP A 418 -10.42 14.39 -25.80
N LEU A 419 -10.81 13.26 -25.21
CA LEU A 419 -10.24 11.94 -25.50
C LEU A 419 -11.14 11.16 -26.44
N ASP A 420 -10.62 10.88 -27.63
CA ASP A 420 -11.30 9.99 -28.57
C ASP A 420 -10.88 8.53 -28.33
N ALA A 421 -11.85 7.64 -28.26
CA ALA A 421 -11.68 6.23 -28.54
C ALA A 421 -11.80 5.96 -30.05
N SER A 422 -11.11 4.94 -30.55
CA SER A 422 -11.20 4.52 -31.94
C SER A 422 -10.86 3.05 -32.10
N ALA A 423 -11.41 2.40 -33.12
CA ALA A 423 -11.13 1.01 -33.47
C ALA A 423 -10.50 0.91 -34.86
N VAL A 424 -9.24 0.46 -34.91
CA VAL A 424 -8.49 0.20 -36.14
C VAL A 424 -8.58 -1.28 -36.47
N CYS A 425 -9.21 -1.62 -37.60
CA CYS A 425 -9.40 -3.00 -38.04
C CYS A 425 -8.29 -3.41 -39.00
N LEU A 426 -7.55 -4.46 -38.67
CA LEU A 426 -6.42 -4.96 -39.46
C LEU A 426 -6.66 -6.41 -39.91
N ASN A 427 -6.15 -6.76 -41.09
CA ASN A 427 -6.12 -8.14 -41.55
C ASN A 427 -4.87 -8.90 -41.08
N ALA A 428 -4.76 -10.17 -41.47
CA ALA A 428 -3.63 -11.05 -41.13
C ALA A 428 -2.24 -10.50 -41.53
N ARG A 429 -2.16 -9.58 -42.50
CA ARG A 429 -0.91 -8.93 -42.94
C ARG A 429 -0.65 -7.61 -42.21
N LEU A 430 -1.48 -7.28 -41.22
CA LEU A 430 -1.49 -6.01 -40.47
C LEU A 430 -1.76 -4.78 -41.35
N ASN A 431 -2.46 -4.98 -42.48
CA ASN A 431 -2.95 -3.88 -43.31
C ASN A 431 -4.33 -3.45 -42.82
N VAL A 432 -4.58 -2.14 -42.81
CA VAL A 432 -5.87 -1.56 -42.43
C VAL A 432 -6.96 -1.99 -43.41
N VAL A 433 -8.03 -2.56 -42.86
CA VAL A 433 -9.27 -2.92 -43.55
C VAL A 433 -10.31 -1.83 -43.32
N ASP A 434 -10.43 -1.37 -42.07
CA ASP A 434 -11.43 -0.37 -41.67
C ASP A 434 -10.95 0.48 -40.49
N LEU A 435 -11.58 1.63 -40.27
CA LEU A 435 -11.33 2.55 -39.17
C LEU A 435 -12.65 3.15 -38.67
N VAL A 436 -13.04 2.79 -37.45
CA VAL A 436 -14.24 3.28 -36.77
C VAL A 436 -13.84 4.29 -35.69
N TYR A 437 -14.45 5.47 -35.72
CA TYR A 437 -14.14 6.62 -34.85
C TYR A 437 -15.28 7.66 -34.94
N PHE A 438 -15.22 8.75 -34.18
CA PHE A 438 -16.33 9.71 -34.08
C PHE A 438 -16.88 10.30 -35.40
N LYS A 439 -16.10 10.34 -36.50
CA LYS A 439 -16.61 10.76 -37.83
C LYS A 439 -17.08 9.62 -38.73
N SER A 440 -16.80 8.38 -38.35
CA SER A 440 -17.21 7.16 -39.06
C SER A 440 -17.69 6.16 -38.01
N LEU A 441 -18.94 6.34 -37.56
CA LEU A 441 -19.49 5.63 -36.40
C LEU A 441 -19.77 4.15 -36.64
N HIS A 442 -19.73 3.69 -37.90
CA HIS A 442 -19.98 2.29 -38.24
C HIS A 442 -18.84 1.75 -39.09
N SER A 443 -18.49 0.47 -38.88
CA SER A 443 -17.68 -0.27 -39.84
C SER A 443 -18.48 -0.55 -41.13
N ALA A 444 -17.78 -0.81 -42.22
CA ALA A 444 -18.35 -1.10 -43.53
C ALA A 444 -19.22 -2.37 -43.53
N ASP A 445 -18.89 -3.36 -42.69
CA ASP A 445 -19.66 -4.59 -42.47
C ASP A 445 -20.81 -4.41 -41.45
N GLY A 446 -20.90 -3.24 -40.80
CA GLY A 446 -21.89 -2.93 -39.76
C GLY A 446 -21.67 -3.65 -38.43
N ALA A 447 -20.57 -4.41 -38.27
CA ALA A 447 -20.29 -5.19 -37.07
C ALA A 447 -19.77 -4.35 -35.89
N ILE A 448 -19.22 -3.16 -36.15
CA ILE A 448 -18.65 -2.27 -35.14
C ILE A 448 -19.41 -0.95 -35.16
N HIS A 449 -19.78 -0.46 -33.97
CA HIS A 449 -20.54 0.78 -33.78
C HIS A 449 -19.94 1.65 -32.66
N HIS A 450 -19.64 2.91 -32.97
CA HIS A 450 -19.17 3.94 -32.04
C HIS A 450 -20.34 4.74 -31.47
N SER A 451 -20.35 5.03 -30.17
CA SER A 451 -21.46 5.75 -29.51
C SER A 451 -21.60 7.22 -29.91
N GLY A 452 -20.51 7.86 -30.31
CA GLY A 452 -20.43 9.29 -30.59
C GLY A 452 -19.15 9.87 -30.02
N ASP A 453 -19.04 11.20 -30.06
CA ASP A 453 -17.93 12.01 -29.51
C ASP A 453 -18.39 12.59 -28.16
N GLU A 454 -17.76 12.20 -27.06
CA GLU A 454 -17.98 12.79 -25.74
C GLU A 454 -16.77 13.64 -25.35
N ARG A 455 -16.99 14.94 -25.18
CA ARG A 455 -15.90 15.92 -25.13
C ARG A 455 -15.56 16.40 -23.73
N GLU A 456 -16.42 16.14 -22.75
CA GLU A 456 -16.32 16.79 -21.44
C GLU A 456 -15.90 15.85 -20.31
N GLY A 457 -15.97 14.53 -20.47
CA GLY A 457 -15.55 13.57 -19.43
C GLY A 457 -16.30 13.74 -18.10
N ASP A 458 -17.58 14.15 -18.14
CA ASP A 458 -18.44 14.36 -16.96
C ASP A 458 -19.68 13.46 -17.01
N SER A 459 -19.65 12.41 -17.84
CA SER A 459 -20.78 11.50 -17.96
C SER A 459 -20.76 10.48 -16.81
N VAL A 460 -21.95 10.09 -16.34
CA VAL A 460 -22.04 8.99 -15.36
C VAL A 460 -21.83 7.66 -16.09
N GLY A 461 -20.69 7.02 -15.84
CA GLY A 461 -20.30 5.75 -16.48
C GLY A 461 -19.25 5.99 -17.55
N ASP A 462 -19.31 5.23 -18.65
CA ASP A 462 -18.33 5.35 -19.73
C ASP A 462 -18.68 6.53 -20.65
N ASP A 463 -17.74 7.43 -20.85
CA ASP A 463 -17.85 8.61 -21.71
C ASP A 463 -17.94 8.19 -23.19
N GLU A 464 -17.10 7.25 -23.63
CA GLU A 464 -17.17 6.69 -24.99
C GLU A 464 -17.27 5.17 -25.01
N LYS A 465 -18.00 4.65 -26.00
CA LYS A 465 -18.26 3.21 -26.15
C LYS A 465 -18.11 2.77 -27.61
N ILE A 466 -17.42 1.64 -27.82
CA ILE A 466 -17.34 0.95 -29.10
C ILE A 466 -17.90 -0.45 -28.95
N ILE A 467 -19.05 -0.68 -29.59
CA ILE A 467 -19.76 -1.96 -29.59
C ILE A 467 -19.29 -2.80 -30.77
N VAL A 468 -18.97 -4.08 -30.52
CA VAL A 468 -18.50 -5.04 -31.52
C VAL A 468 -19.40 -6.28 -31.50
N ALA A 469 -20.12 -6.51 -32.59
CA ALA A 469 -20.87 -7.74 -32.85
C ALA A 469 -19.91 -8.82 -33.39
N LEU A 470 -19.27 -9.58 -32.49
CA LEU A 470 -18.23 -10.56 -32.80
C LEU A 470 -18.61 -11.59 -33.87
N ASN A 471 -19.89 -11.95 -33.94
CA ASN A 471 -20.43 -12.91 -34.91
C ASN A 471 -20.62 -12.33 -36.32
N ALA A 472 -20.59 -11.00 -36.47
CA ALA A 472 -20.77 -10.29 -37.73
C ALA A 472 -19.46 -9.71 -38.30
N VAL A 473 -18.39 -9.65 -37.50
CA VAL A 473 -17.09 -9.09 -37.93
C VAL A 473 -16.55 -9.85 -39.14
N ASP A 474 -16.24 -9.11 -40.21
CA ASP A 474 -15.68 -9.63 -41.46
C ASP A 474 -14.55 -10.65 -41.18
N PRO A 475 -14.60 -11.86 -41.78
CA PRO A 475 -13.54 -12.86 -41.65
C PRO A 475 -12.14 -12.36 -42.02
N GLN A 476 -11.99 -11.33 -42.86
CA GLN A 476 -10.71 -10.72 -43.20
C GLN A 476 -10.09 -9.94 -42.04
N ILE A 477 -10.90 -9.44 -41.09
CA ILE A 477 -10.44 -8.72 -39.90
C ILE A 477 -9.91 -9.75 -38.89
N GLU A 478 -8.65 -9.61 -38.53
CA GLU A 478 -7.96 -10.46 -37.56
C GLU A 478 -7.68 -9.74 -36.24
N HIS A 479 -7.54 -8.41 -36.30
CA HIS A 479 -7.25 -7.56 -35.14
C HIS A 479 -8.18 -6.34 -35.17
N ILE A 480 -8.77 -6.03 -34.01
CA ILE A 480 -9.49 -4.80 -33.73
C ILE A 480 -8.70 -4.10 -32.63
N VAL A 481 -7.89 -3.11 -33.03
CA VAL A 481 -7.02 -2.39 -32.11
C VAL A 481 -7.73 -1.13 -31.64
N PHE A 482 -7.98 -1.06 -30.34
CA PHE A 482 -8.52 0.12 -29.68
C PHE A 482 -7.38 1.12 -29.41
N VAL A 483 -7.61 2.37 -29.78
CA VAL A 483 -6.67 3.48 -29.63
C VAL A 483 -7.39 4.59 -28.89
N ILE A 484 -6.66 5.25 -27.99
CA ILE A 484 -7.10 6.48 -27.35
C ILE A 484 -6.19 7.61 -27.82
N ASN A 485 -6.74 8.76 -28.17
CA ASN A 485 -5.94 9.95 -28.48
C ASN A 485 -6.59 11.22 -27.93
N SER A 486 -5.77 12.17 -27.47
CA SER A 486 -6.24 13.53 -27.20
C SER A 486 -6.43 14.26 -28.53
N TYR A 487 -7.67 14.58 -28.87
CA TYR A 487 -7.98 15.44 -30.02
C TYR A 487 -7.51 16.88 -29.78
N SER A 488 -7.53 17.31 -28.52
CA SER A 488 -7.11 18.67 -28.12
C SER A 488 -5.59 18.80 -27.90
N GLU A 489 -4.83 17.73 -28.16
CA GLU A 489 -3.35 17.66 -28.14
C GLU A 489 -2.71 17.89 -26.77
N GLN A 490 -3.47 17.73 -25.67
CA GLN A 490 -2.90 17.60 -24.33
C GLN A 490 -2.23 16.24 -24.15
N GLU A 491 -1.30 16.20 -23.20
CA GLU A 491 -0.58 15.00 -22.85
C GLU A 491 -1.50 14.08 -22.03
N LEU A 492 -1.39 12.76 -22.20
CA LEU A 492 -2.28 11.81 -21.54
C LEU A 492 -1.96 11.65 -20.05
N ASP A 493 -0.81 12.12 -19.56
CA ASP A 493 -0.51 12.19 -18.13
C ASP A 493 -1.20 13.37 -17.43
N ASP A 494 -1.73 14.33 -18.19
CA ASP A 494 -2.60 15.39 -17.67
C ASP A 494 -4.01 14.87 -17.30
N ILE A 495 -4.31 13.58 -17.43
CA ILE A 495 -5.64 13.02 -17.11
C ILE A 495 -5.65 12.47 -15.68
N ALA A 496 -6.50 13.05 -14.82
CA ALA A 496 -6.55 12.77 -13.39
C ALA A 496 -6.97 11.33 -13.08
N LYS A 497 -7.94 10.81 -13.82
CA LYS A 497 -8.33 9.39 -13.81
C LYS A 497 -8.77 8.97 -15.20
N ALA A 498 -8.27 7.85 -15.68
CA ALA A 498 -8.71 7.24 -16.93
C ALA A 498 -8.73 5.73 -16.79
N SER A 499 -9.76 5.09 -17.34
CA SER A 499 -9.91 3.64 -17.32
C SER A 499 -10.69 3.15 -18.52
N CYS A 500 -10.46 1.90 -18.91
CA CYS A 500 -11.25 1.23 -19.91
C CYS A 500 -11.67 -0.16 -19.45
N HIS A 501 -12.75 -0.67 -20.01
CA HIS A 501 -13.24 -2.00 -19.72
C HIS A 501 -13.88 -2.64 -20.95
N LEU A 502 -13.82 -3.96 -21.01
CA LEU A 502 -14.55 -4.77 -21.96
C LEU A 502 -15.72 -5.40 -21.21
N PHE A 503 -16.94 -5.17 -21.67
CA PHE A 503 -18.14 -5.64 -20.99
C PHE A 503 -19.18 -6.22 -21.95
N ASP A 504 -20.08 -7.02 -21.42
CA ASP A 504 -21.27 -7.48 -22.13
C ASP A 504 -22.37 -6.41 -22.03
N PRO A 505 -22.78 -5.77 -23.15
CA PRO A 505 -23.76 -4.70 -23.11
C PRO A 505 -25.17 -5.16 -22.71
N GLN A 506 -25.48 -6.47 -22.80
CA GLN A 506 -26.78 -7.01 -22.39
C GLN A 506 -26.88 -7.12 -20.87
N THR A 507 -25.85 -7.70 -20.23
CA THR A 507 -25.83 -7.92 -18.78
C THR A 507 -25.17 -6.78 -18.01
N ARG A 508 -24.46 -5.88 -18.70
CA ARG A 508 -23.60 -4.82 -18.14
C ARG A 508 -22.55 -5.36 -17.17
N ARG A 509 -22.08 -6.59 -17.39
CA ARG A 509 -21.01 -7.21 -16.62
C ARG A 509 -19.68 -7.00 -17.32
N ASP A 510 -18.70 -6.54 -16.57
CA ASP A 510 -17.32 -6.43 -17.05
C ASP A 510 -16.70 -7.82 -17.19
N LEU A 511 -16.00 -8.03 -18.31
CA LEU A 511 -15.17 -9.19 -18.56
C LEU A 511 -13.70 -8.86 -18.24
N ALA A 512 -13.27 -7.63 -18.53
CA ALA A 512 -11.91 -7.17 -18.29
C ALA A 512 -11.88 -5.67 -18.02
N THR A 513 -10.98 -5.21 -17.16
CA THR A 513 -10.79 -3.79 -16.81
C THR A 513 -9.32 -3.44 -16.87
N TYR A 514 -8.98 -2.23 -17.32
CA TYR A 514 -7.62 -1.70 -17.32
C TYR A 514 -7.62 -0.23 -16.91
N THR A 515 -6.71 0.16 -16.02
CA THR A 515 -6.57 1.55 -15.54
C THR A 515 -5.36 2.20 -16.21
N LEU A 516 -5.56 3.43 -16.70
CA LEU A 516 -4.55 4.25 -17.36
C LEU A 516 -3.97 5.32 -16.41
N THR A 517 -4.68 5.61 -15.31
CA THR A 517 -4.30 6.59 -14.28
C THR A 517 -2.88 6.36 -13.75
N ASN A 518 -2.12 7.46 -13.56
CA ASN A 518 -0.74 7.45 -13.03
C ASN A 518 0.27 6.65 -13.87
N ASN A 519 0.01 6.45 -15.17
CA ASN A 519 0.95 5.77 -16.04
C ASN A 519 2.02 6.72 -16.56
N SER A 520 3.17 6.76 -15.89
CA SER A 520 4.31 7.60 -16.28
C SER A 520 4.87 7.31 -17.67
N ALA A 521 4.54 6.16 -18.29
CA ALA A 521 4.92 5.92 -19.68
C ALA A 521 4.16 6.82 -20.67
N LEU A 522 3.02 7.38 -20.26
CA LEU A 522 2.21 8.29 -21.07
C LEU A 522 2.67 9.76 -20.98
N ASP A 523 3.65 10.08 -20.12
CA ASP A 523 4.28 11.41 -20.03
C ASP A 523 4.76 11.86 -21.42
N LYS A 524 4.37 13.08 -21.84
CA LYS A 524 4.65 13.66 -23.17
C LYS A 524 4.00 12.96 -24.36
N HIS A 525 3.01 12.09 -24.17
CA HIS A 525 2.35 11.37 -25.27
C HIS A 525 0.89 11.80 -25.42
N THR A 526 0.45 11.99 -26.67
CA THR A 526 -0.92 12.43 -27.00
C THR A 526 -1.83 11.27 -27.42
N ALA A 527 -1.30 10.06 -27.55
CA ALA A 527 -2.05 8.87 -27.92
C ALA A 527 -1.55 7.61 -27.21
N CYS A 528 -2.40 6.61 -27.09
CA CYS A 528 -2.09 5.31 -26.51
C CYS A 528 -2.73 4.20 -27.36
N LEU A 529 -1.92 3.23 -27.79
CA LEU A 529 -2.44 1.97 -28.30
C LEU A 529 -2.89 1.16 -27.09
N LEU A 530 -4.21 1.03 -26.93
CA LEU A 530 -4.79 0.58 -25.67
C LEU A 530 -4.82 -0.94 -25.59
N ALA A 531 -5.59 -1.57 -26.48
CA ALA A 531 -5.88 -2.99 -26.45
C ALA A 531 -6.06 -3.56 -27.86
N ASP A 532 -5.73 -4.84 -28.03
CA ASP A 532 -5.96 -5.61 -29.24
C ASP A 532 -6.99 -6.72 -28.94
N LEU A 533 -8.15 -6.62 -29.57
CA LEU A 533 -9.15 -7.68 -29.62
C LEU A 533 -8.94 -8.46 -30.92
N TYR A 534 -8.37 -9.66 -30.82
CA TYR A 534 -7.89 -10.40 -31.98
C TYR A 534 -8.36 -11.85 -31.98
N ARG A 535 -8.31 -12.49 -33.15
CA ARG A 535 -8.53 -13.93 -33.29
C ARG A 535 -7.21 -14.66 -33.19
N ASP A 536 -7.10 -15.62 -32.27
CA ASP A 536 -5.91 -16.45 -32.17
C ASP A 536 -5.61 -17.16 -33.49
N LYS A 537 -4.34 -17.25 -33.87
CA LYS A 537 -3.93 -17.83 -35.17
C LYS A 537 -4.16 -19.34 -35.23
N THR A 538 -4.16 -20.00 -34.08
CA THR A 538 -4.27 -21.46 -33.96
C THR A 538 -5.69 -21.87 -33.61
N THR A 539 -6.26 -21.30 -32.54
CA THR A 539 -7.58 -21.70 -32.03
C THR A 539 -8.73 -20.94 -32.67
N ARG A 540 -8.45 -19.81 -33.34
CA ARG A 540 -9.46 -18.85 -33.86
C ARG A 540 -10.38 -18.27 -32.80
N GLU A 541 -10.04 -18.43 -31.52
CA GLU A 541 -10.78 -17.86 -30.41
C GLU A 541 -10.51 -16.37 -30.30
N TRP A 542 -11.52 -15.61 -29.83
CA TRP A 542 -11.33 -14.20 -29.53
C TRP A 542 -10.53 -14.01 -28.24
N MET A 543 -9.46 -13.24 -28.37
CA MET A 543 -8.51 -12.91 -27.34
C MET A 543 -8.51 -11.41 -27.12
N LEU A 544 -8.34 -10.97 -25.88
CA LEU A 544 -8.09 -9.58 -25.52
C LEU A 544 -6.67 -9.47 -24.99
N ARG A 545 -5.89 -8.53 -25.53
CA ARG A 545 -4.56 -8.19 -25.03
C ARG A 545 -4.46 -6.71 -24.74
N ILE A 546 -3.98 -6.34 -23.55
CA ILE A 546 -3.63 -4.95 -23.24
C ILE A 546 -2.26 -4.63 -23.82
N LEU A 547 -2.18 -3.59 -24.64
CA LEU A 547 -0.93 -3.10 -25.24
C LEU A 547 -0.32 -2.01 -24.35
N SER A 548 -1.12 -0.99 -24.01
CA SER A 548 -0.71 0.22 -23.26
C SER A 548 0.63 0.78 -23.76
N VAL A 549 0.66 1.10 -25.07
CA VAL A 549 1.85 1.59 -25.76
C VAL A 549 1.68 3.08 -26.05
N PRO A 550 2.53 3.95 -25.46
CA PRO A 550 2.52 5.37 -25.77
C PRO A 550 2.77 5.62 -27.25
N SER A 551 2.04 6.57 -27.82
CA SER A 551 2.14 6.97 -29.22
C SER A 551 1.90 8.47 -29.36
N GLN A 552 1.92 8.97 -30.60
CA GLN A 552 1.69 10.37 -30.89
C GLN A 552 0.67 10.51 -32.01
N GLY A 553 -0.33 11.37 -31.80
CA GLY A 553 -1.18 11.83 -32.87
C GLY A 553 -2.60 12.16 -32.43
N LYS A 554 -3.06 13.33 -32.90
CA LYS A 554 -4.43 13.86 -32.79
C LYS A 554 -5.56 12.96 -33.34
N THR A 555 -5.23 11.85 -33.99
CA THR A 555 -6.22 10.94 -34.60
C THR A 555 -5.65 9.53 -34.66
N ALA A 556 -6.50 8.51 -34.50
CA ALA A 556 -6.13 7.11 -34.65
C ALA A 556 -5.39 6.78 -35.96
N ARG A 557 -5.67 7.51 -37.07
CA ARG A 557 -4.97 7.31 -38.35
C ARG A 557 -3.46 7.53 -38.25
N ARG A 558 -3.01 8.43 -37.38
CA ARG A 558 -1.57 8.69 -37.16
C ARG A 558 -0.88 7.56 -36.40
N CYS A 559 -1.65 6.77 -35.66
CA CYS A 559 -1.15 5.65 -34.86
C CYS A 559 -0.97 4.35 -35.68
N ILE A 560 -1.51 4.26 -36.91
CA ILE A 560 -1.51 3.02 -37.72
C ILE A 560 -0.11 2.42 -37.88
N GLY A 561 0.90 3.25 -38.17
CA GLY A 561 2.28 2.77 -38.31
C GLY A 561 2.80 2.12 -37.02
N SER A 562 2.63 2.81 -35.88
CA SER A 562 3.02 2.30 -34.57
C SER A 562 2.29 1.02 -34.20
N ILE A 563 1.00 0.89 -34.56
CA ILE A 563 0.22 -0.33 -34.33
C ILE A 563 0.83 -1.51 -35.09
N SER A 564 1.01 -1.37 -36.40
CA SER A 564 1.56 -2.44 -37.24
C SER A 564 2.97 -2.84 -36.81
N ASP A 565 3.81 -1.88 -36.43
CA ASP A 565 5.16 -2.14 -35.93
C ASP A 565 5.16 -2.88 -34.60
N TYR A 566 4.31 -2.46 -33.65
CA TYR A 566 4.20 -3.12 -32.35
C TYR A 566 3.69 -4.55 -32.47
N LEU A 567 2.59 -4.77 -33.20
CA LEU A 567 2.00 -6.11 -33.37
C LEU A 567 2.94 -7.07 -34.12
N ARG A 568 3.83 -6.54 -34.97
CA ARG A 568 4.84 -7.34 -35.67
C ARG A 568 6.02 -7.73 -34.78
N THR A 569 6.39 -6.87 -33.84
CA THR A 569 7.61 -7.03 -33.02
C THR A 569 7.36 -7.68 -31.66
N VAL A 570 6.15 -7.50 -31.11
CA VAL A 570 5.82 -7.98 -29.76
C VAL A 570 4.67 -8.99 -29.84
N PRO A 571 4.95 -10.31 -29.78
CA PRO A 571 3.90 -11.32 -29.78
C PRO A 571 3.05 -11.26 -28.50
N PRO A 572 1.80 -11.78 -28.53
CA PRO A 572 0.99 -11.91 -27.32
C PRO A 572 1.66 -12.81 -26.29
N ASN A 573 1.53 -12.46 -25.00
CA ASN A 573 1.89 -13.34 -23.90
C ASN A 573 0.90 -14.50 -23.79
N VAL A 574 1.30 -15.54 -23.03
CA VAL A 574 0.42 -16.66 -22.66
C VAL A 574 -0.83 -16.11 -21.98
N ALA A 575 -1.99 -16.60 -22.41
CA ALA A 575 -3.26 -16.12 -21.87
C ALA A 575 -3.44 -16.55 -20.41
N ALA A 576 -3.76 -15.59 -19.55
CA ALA A 576 -4.20 -15.89 -18.19
C ALA A 576 -5.57 -16.57 -18.24
N THR A 577 -5.73 -17.65 -17.47
CA THR A 577 -6.97 -18.42 -17.39
C THR A 577 -7.50 -18.30 -15.96
N PRO A 578 -8.77 -17.91 -15.76
CA PRO A 578 -9.34 -17.83 -14.44
C PRO A 578 -9.61 -19.24 -13.86
N PRO A 579 -9.77 -19.37 -12.53
CA PRO A 579 -10.13 -20.62 -11.89
C PRO A 579 -11.43 -21.19 -12.46
N GLN A 580 -11.44 -22.51 -12.70
CA GLN A 580 -12.57 -23.19 -13.35
C GLN A 580 -13.46 -23.98 -12.39
N HIS A 581 -13.56 -23.56 -11.13
CA HIS A 581 -14.45 -24.20 -10.16
C HIS A 581 -15.92 -24.14 -10.60
N SER A 582 -16.63 -25.27 -10.48
CA SER A 582 -18.07 -25.38 -10.74
C SER A 582 -18.90 -24.98 -9.52
N GLN A 583 -18.31 -25.05 -8.33
CA GLN A 583 -18.87 -24.61 -7.06
C GLN A 583 -17.76 -23.94 -6.26
N ILE A 584 -18.11 -22.90 -5.51
CA ILE A 584 -17.20 -22.27 -4.58
C ILE A 584 -17.41 -22.93 -3.23
N LEU A 585 -16.34 -23.44 -2.61
CA LEU A 585 -16.40 -24.09 -1.30
C LEU A 585 -15.52 -23.39 -0.26
N ASN A 586 -14.84 -22.31 -0.66
CA ASN A 586 -13.98 -21.53 0.22
C ASN A 586 -14.78 -21.03 1.43
N GLU A 587 -14.17 -21.17 2.60
CA GLU A 587 -14.65 -20.71 3.89
C GLU A 587 -13.44 -20.35 4.76
N MET A 588 -13.63 -19.52 5.78
CA MET A 588 -12.54 -19.25 6.72
C MET A 588 -12.03 -20.55 7.34
N PRO A 589 -10.71 -20.77 7.41
CA PRO A 589 -10.17 -21.94 8.08
C PRO A 589 -10.63 -22.02 9.54
N VAL A 590 -10.66 -23.25 10.05
CA VAL A 590 -11.06 -23.52 11.45
C VAL A 590 -10.24 -22.66 12.41
N ALA A 591 -10.96 -21.98 13.30
CA ALA A 591 -10.37 -21.06 14.26
C ALA A 591 -9.35 -21.78 15.15
N VAL A 592 -8.08 -21.38 15.07
CA VAL A 592 -7.05 -21.81 16.03
C VAL A 592 -7.02 -20.77 17.16
N PRO A 593 -7.21 -21.16 18.43
CA PRO A 593 -7.07 -20.24 19.55
C PRO A 593 -5.66 -19.66 19.59
N VAL A 594 -5.53 -18.37 19.92
CA VAL A 594 -4.24 -17.78 20.27
C VAL A 594 -4.12 -17.84 21.79
N ASP A 595 -3.05 -18.44 22.31
CA ASP A 595 -2.84 -18.61 23.77
C ASP A 595 -2.68 -17.27 24.53
N ALA A 596 -2.58 -16.15 23.80
CA ALA A 596 -2.49 -14.80 24.34
C ALA A 596 -3.35 -13.82 23.54
N ASP A 597 -4.07 -12.93 24.23
CA ASP A 597 -4.74 -11.80 23.60
C ASP A 597 -3.68 -10.86 22.97
N ILE A 598 -3.62 -10.82 21.63
CA ILE A 598 -2.78 -9.83 20.92
C ILE A 598 -3.51 -8.48 20.99
N THR A 599 -3.13 -7.64 21.94
CA THR A 599 -3.72 -6.31 22.15
C THR A 599 -2.90 -5.22 21.49
N PHE A 600 -3.56 -4.31 20.77
CA PHE A 600 -2.94 -3.12 20.18
C PHE A 600 -2.77 -1.97 21.19
N SER A 601 -3.10 -2.20 22.46
CA SER A 601 -2.77 -1.25 23.51
C SER A 601 -1.32 -1.51 23.91
N PRO A 602 -0.37 -0.61 23.61
CA PRO A 602 0.76 -0.53 24.51
C PRO A 602 0.16 -0.26 25.89
N ASP A 603 0.69 -0.88 26.94
CA ASP A 603 0.49 -0.35 28.28
C ASP A 603 0.62 1.17 28.20
N GLU A 604 -0.36 1.89 28.75
CA GLU A 604 -0.38 3.35 28.74
C GLU A 604 1.01 3.91 29.08
N PRO A 605 1.37 5.12 28.61
CA PRO A 605 2.42 5.84 29.29
C PRO A 605 1.96 6.07 30.74
N GLU A 606 2.29 5.14 31.63
CA GLU A 606 2.43 5.42 33.04
C GLU A 606 3.53 6.47 33.13
N ILE A 607 3.11 7.73 33.08
CA ILE A 607 3.86 8.81 33.67
C ILE A 607 3.79 8.52 35.18
N ILE A 608 4.72 7.70 35.69
CA ILE A 608 5.00 7.69 37.12
C ILE A 608 5.71 9.02 37.39
N VAL A 609 4.91 10.06 37.61
CA VAL A 609 5.36 11.26 38.30
C VAL A 609 5.50 10.87 39.76
N GLU A 610 6.68 10.42 40.16
CA GLU A 610 7.05 10.47 41.57
C GLU A 610 8.19 11.46 41.79
N ALA A 611 7.81 12.66 42.23
CA ALA A 611 8.51 13.39 43.28
C ALA A 611 7.52 14.35 43.98
N THR A 612 6.83 13.77 44.97
CA THR A 612 6.25 14.32 46.22
C THR A 612 5.37 15.59 46.22
N PRO A 613 4.26 15.61 47.00
CA PRO A 613 3.38 16.76 47.14
C PRO A 613 4.04 17.88 47.97
N LEU A 614 3.53 19.10 47.81
CA LEU A 614 3.87 20.28 48.63
C LEU A 614 3.72 20.02 50.13
#